data_AF-A0A484MMG6-F1
#
_entry.id   AF-A0A484MMG6-F1
#
_cell.length_a   1.000
_cell.length_b   1.000
_cell.length_c   1.000
_cell.angle_alpha   90.00
_cell.angle_beta   90.00
_cell.angle_gamma   90.00
#
_symmetry.space_group_name_H-M   'P 1'
#
loop_
_entity.id
_entity.type
_entity.pdbx_description
1 polymer ?
#
loop_
_entity_poly.entity_id
_entity_poly.type
_entity_poly.pdbx_seq_one_letter_code
_entity_poly.pdbx_strand_id
1 'polypeptide(L)'
;MAIIIQTVLDAGAKHIVVQGLPPVGCFPVSISLTPPQLLDKMGCSIIVNTAIEVHNRLLQKMIEKFRKQYPQSTIVYANYWKAFLTIFMDAEKYNFEENRKACCGGGGDLNFDKDKLCGTSGASTCPNPDKYISWDGIHLSGAMNKQLADLLLNQDYCEPPFSELISKKSR
;
A
#
# COMPACT_ATOMS: atom_id res chain seq x y z
N MET A 1 11.78 10.87 6.20
CA MET A 1 10.43 10.83 6.80
C MET A 1 10.30 11.66 8.07
N ALA A 2 11.18 11.51 9.08
CA ALA A 2 11.08 12.27 10.34
C ALA A 2 10.96 13.78 10.16
N ILE A 3 11.75 14.35 9.24
CA ILE A 3 11.78 15.79 8.96
C ILE A 3 10.40 16.29 8.53
N ILE A 4 9.70 15.59 7.64
CA ILE A 4 8.40 16.04 7.12
C ILE A 4 7.35 16.05 8.24
N ILE A 5 7.28 14.98 9.04
CA ILE A 5 6.33 14.88 10.17
C ILE A 5 6.62 16.00 11.18
N GLN A 6 7.89 16.21 11.51
CA GLN A 6 8.34 17.27 12.41
C GLN A 6 7.93 18.65 11.87
N THR A 7 8.24 18.95 10.61
CA THR A 7 7.94 20.24 9.98
C THR A 7 6.45 20.57 10.00
N VAL A 8 5.57 19.62 9.67
CA VAL A 8 4.12 19.90 9.67
C VAL A 8 3.56 20.04 11.09
N LEU A 9 4.10 19.30 12.07
CA LEU A 9 3.72 19.44 13.48
C LEU A 9 4.15 20.80 14.04
N ASP A 10 5.37 21.23 13.73
CA ASP A 10 5.89 22.55 14.13
C ASP A 10 5.11 23.69 13.46
N ALA A 11 4.62 23.48 12.24
CA ALA A 11 3.71 24.38 11.55
C ALA A 11 2.27 24.37 12.13
N GLY A 12 1.98 23.55 13.14
CA GLY A 12 0.72 23.55 13.87
C GLY A 12 -0.29 22.47 13.46
N ALA A 13 0.09 21.48 12.64
CA ALA A 13 -0.80 20.40 12.27
C ALA A 13 -1.32 19.62 13.49
N LYS A 14 -2.65 19.51 13.62
CA LYS A 14 -3.34 18.82 14.72
C LYS A 14 -3.71 17.37 14.41
N HIS A 15 -3.86 17.04 13.14
CA HIS A 15 -4.30 15.73 12.68
C HIS A 15 -3.42 15.29 11.52
N ILE A 16 -2.72 14.17 11.70
CA ILE A 16 -1.82 13.63 10.68
C ILE A 16 -2.10 12.14 10.54
N VAL A 17 -2.26 11.69 9.30
CA VAL A 17 -2.25 10.26 8.96
C VAL A 17 -0.91 9.95 8.31
N VAL A 18 -0.20 8.97 8.86
CA VAL A 18 1.08 8.49 8.35
C VAL A 18 0.87 7.06 7.87
N GLN A 19 0.92 6.88 6.56
CA GLN A 19 0.69 5.61 5.90
C GLN A 19 1.98 4.77 5.87
N GLY A 20 1.90 3.53 6.33
CA GLY A 20 2.94 2.53 6.09
C GLY A 20 3.00 2.08 4.63
N LEU A 21 3.99 1.30 4.26
CA LEU A 21 4.08 0.74 2.91
C LEU A 21 3.37 -0.63 2.82
N PRO A 22 2.74 -0.96 1.68
CA PRO A 22 2.18 -2.29 1.44
C PRO A 22 3.30 -3.31 1.16
N PRO A 23 3.03 -4.62 1.05
CA PRO A 23 4.02 -5.60 0.60
C PRO A 23 4.37 -5.42 -0.88
N VAL A 24 5.19 -4.41 -1.18
CA VAL A 24 5.64 -4.04 -2.54
C VAL A 24 6.32 -5.21 -3.25
N GLY A 25 6.91 -6.16 -2.51
CA GLY A 25 7.49 -7.37 -3.06
C GLY A 25 6.49 -8.26 -3.81
N CYS A 26 5.18 -8.09 -3.56
CA CYS A 26 4.10 -8.79 -4.27
C CYS A 26 3.66 -8.10 -5.57
N PHE A 27 4.23 -6.95 -5.93
CA PHE A 27 3.84 -6.22 -7.13
C PHE A 27 4.54 -6.83 -8.36
N PRO A 28 3.91 -6.82 -9.55
CA PRO A 28 4.52 -7.36 -10.77
C PRO A 28 5.95 -6.87 -11.05
N VAL A 29 6.23 -5.59 -10.81
CA VAL A 29 7.58 -5.03 -10.95
C VAL A 29 8.59 -5.71 -10.04
N SER A 30 8.23 -5.98 -8.77
CA SER A 30 9.14 -6.61 -7.82
C SER A 30 9.32 -8.09 -8.12
N ILE A 31 8.26 -8.78 -8.52
CA ILE A 31 8.29 -10.20 -8.87
C ILE A 31 9.16 -10.40 -10.12
N SER A 32 8.93 -9.61 -11.18
CA SER A 32 9.68 -9.72 -12.45
C SER A 32 11.18 -9.45 -12.32
N LEU A 33 11.59 -8.61 -11.35
CA LEU A 33 12.99 -8.27 -11.10
C LEU A 33 13.67 -9.15 -10.05
N THR A 34 12.93 -10.07 -9.41
CA THR A 34 13.47 -10.93 -8.36
C THR A 34 13.79 -12.33 -8.90
N PRO A 35 15.01 -12.86 -8.67
CA PRO A 35 15.34 -14.23 -9.00
C PRO A 35 14.34 -15.23 -8.37
N PRO A 36 13.89 -16.27 -9.08
CA PRO A 36 12.84 -17.18 -8.59
C PRO A 36 13.12 -17.79 -7.21
N GLN A 37 14.38 -18.09 -6.90
CA GLN A 37 14.80 -18.64 -5.59
C GLN A 37 14.68 -17.65 -4.41
N LEU A 38 14.41 -16.38 -4.69
CA LEU A 38 14.20 -15.32 -3.70
C LEU A 38 12.73 -14.87 -3.63
N LEU A 39 11.83 -15.63 -4.26
CA LEU A 39 10.38 -15.50 -4.07
C LEU A 39 9.93 -16.41 -2.93
N ASP A 40 9.01 -15.90 -2.09
CA ASP A 40 8.39 -16.70 -1.04
C ASP A 40 7.33 -17.68 -1.60
N LYS A 41 6.67 -18.42 -0.71
CA LYS A 41 5.60 -19.36 -1.09
C LYS A 41 4.41 -18.69 -1.76
N MET A 42 4.22 -17.39 -1.54
CA MET A 42 3.20 -16.59 -2.18
C MET A 42 3.70 -15.97 -3.49
N GLY A 43 4.93 -16.25 -3.93
CA GLY A 43 5.53 -15.69 -5.13
C GLY A 43 5.91 -14.22 -5.00
N CYS A 44 6.04 -13.68 -3.78
CA CYS A 44 6.46 -12.31 -3.54
C CYS A 44 7.96 -12.24 -3.25
N SER A 45 8.60 -11.12 -3.61
CA SER A 45 10.03 -10.89 -3.36
C SER A 45 10.35 -10.81 -1.87
N ILE A 46 11.14 -11.76 -1.36
CA ILE A 46 11.56 -11.83 0.05
C ILE A 46 12.36 -10.58 0.41
N ILE A 47 13.33 -10.19 -0.43
CA ILE A 47 14.26 -9.09 -0.16
C ILE A 47 13.50 -7.76 -0.06
N VAL A 48 12.59 -7.49 -1.01
CA VAL A 48 11.80 -6.25 -1.02
C VAL A 48 10.88 -6.21 0.20
N ASN A 49 10.14 -7.29 0.47
CA ASN A 49 9.20 -7.33 1.59
C ASN A 49 9.90 -7.20 2.95
N THR A 50 11.07 -7.83 3.15
CA THR A 50 11.86 -7.67 4.38
C THR A 50 12.31 -6.21 4.58
N ALA A 51 12.74 -5.52 3.52
CA ALA A 51 13.12 -4.11 3.61
C ALA A 51 11.91 -3.22 4.01
N ILE A 52 10.74 -3.50 3.45
CA ILE A 52 9.49 -2.78 3.77
C ILE A 52 9.04 -3.04 5.22
N GLU A 53 9.14 -4.27 5.71
CA GLU A 53 8.80 -4.59 7.10
C GLU A 53 9.70 -3.83 8.09
N VAL A 54 11.01 -3.79 7.81
CA VAL A 54 11.97 -3.01 8.61
C VAL A 54 11.62 -1.52 8.58
N HIS A 55 11.33 -0.98 7.39
CA HIS A 55 10.88 0.40 7.22
C HIS A 55 9.63 0.71 8.07
N ASN A 56 8.57 -0.11 7.94
CA ASN A 56 7.30 0.11 8.63
C ASN A 56 7.46 0.01 10.16
N ARG A 57 8.34 -0.88 10.65
CA ARG A 57 8.67 -0.98 12.08
C ARG A 57 9.39 0.26 12.60
N LEU A 58 10.36 0.80 11.84
CA LEU A 58 11.06 2.03 12.20
C LEU A 58 10.12 3.25 12.15
N LEU A 59 9.22 3.29 11.18
CA LEU A 59 8.19 4.33 11.05
C LEU A 59 7.25 4.35 12.26
N GLN A 60 6.76 3.20 12.71
CA GLN A 60 5.90 3.10 13.91
C GLN A 60 6.62 3.58 15.17
N LYS A 61 7.87 3.15 15.42
CA LYS A 61 8.69 3.66 16.54
C LYS A 61 8.87 5.18 16.50
N MET A 62 9.02 5.73 15.31
CA MET A 62 9.13 7.18 15.12
C MET A 62 7.81 7.88 15.44
N ILE A 63 6.67 7.34 14.98
CA ILE A 63 5.34 7.86 15.29
C ILE A 63 5.09 7.87 16.80
N GLU A 64 5.46 6.80 17.52
CA GLU A 64 5.36 6.73 18.99
C GLU A 64 6.14 7.85 19.68
N LYS A 65 7.35 8.16 19.19
CA LYS A 65 8.15 9.28 19.71
C LYS A 65 7.43 10.61 19.46
N PHE A 66 6.91 10.84 18.26
CA PHE A 66 6.19 12.07 17.94
C PHE A 66 4.90 12.23 18.74
N ARG A 67 4.14 11.16 18.98
CA ARG A 67 2.96 11.20 19.85
C ARG A 67 3.29 11.70 21.27
N LYS A 68 4.46 11.33 21.80
CA LYS A 68 4.94 11.81 23.12
C LYS A 68 5.39 13.28 23.08
N GLN A 69 6.03 13.70 21.99
CA GLN A 69 6.53 15.08 21.82
C GLN A 69 5.42 16.07 21.51
N TYR A 70 4.36 15.64 20.81
CA TYR A 70 3.23 16.46 20.38
C TYR A 70 1.92 15.92 20.97
N PRO A 71 1.73 15.94 22.29
CA PRO A 71 0.55 15.37 22.94
C PRO A 71 -0.77 16.05 22.56
N GLN A 72 -0.69 17.26 22.00
CA GLN A 72 -1.84 18.03 21.51
C GLN A 72 -2.21 17.72 20.05
N SER A 73 -1.45 16.85 19.38
CA SER A 73 -1.71 16.42 18.00
C SER A 73 -2.07 14.94 17.97
N THR A 74 -2.98 14.56 17.07
CA THR A 74 -3.33 13.16 16.83
C THR A 74 -2.60 12.68 15.58
N ILE A 75 -1.73 11.69 15.75
CA ILE A 75 -0.95 11.08 14.68
C ILE A 75 -1.41 9.65 14.53
N VAL A 76 -2.11 9.34 13.43
CA VAL A 76 -2.63 8.01 13.10
C VAL A 76 -1.62 7.29 12.21
N TYR A 77 -1.30 6.04 12.54
CA TYR A 77 -0.60 5.14 11.65
C TYR A 77 -1.63 4.35 10.84
N ALA A 78 -1.61 4.49 9.52
CA ALA A 78 -2.42 3.69 8.61
C ALA A 78 -1.64 2.44 8.21
N ASN A 79 -2.07 1.28 8.71
CA ASN A 79 -1.41 -0.02 8.52
C ASN A 79 -1.72 -0.59 7.13
N TYR A 80 -1.08 0.02 6.14
CA TYR A 80 -1.33 -0.29 4.74
C TYR A 80 -0.93 -1.72 4.35
N TRP A 81 0.13 -2.24 4.98
CA TRP A 81 0.58 -3.62 4.85
C TRP A 81 -0.54 -4.61 5.19
N LYS A 82 -1.14 -4.47 6.38
CA LYS A 82 -2.21 -5.34 6.84
C LYS A 82 -3.45 -5.22 5.93
N ALA A 83 -3.85 -3.99 5.58
CA ALA A 83 -5.00 -3.76 4.71
C ALA A 83 -4.83 -4.40 3.33
N PHE A 84 -3.65 -4.25 2.74
CA PHE A 84 -3.32 -4.88 1.46
C PHE A 84 -3.37 -6.40 1.56
N LEU A 85 -2.72 -7.01 2.56
CA LEU A 85 -2.70 -8.46 2.70
C LEU A 85 -4.09 -9.06 2.93
N THR A 86 -4.96 -8.38 3.69
CA THR A 86 -6.35 -8.81 3.87
C THR A 86 -7.06 -8.99 2.53
N ILE A 87 -6.90 -8.05 1.61
CA ILE A 87 -7.53 -8.12 0.29
C ILE A 87 -6.80 -9.13 -0.60
N PHE A 88 -5.48 -9.08 -0.63
CA PHE A 88 -4.66 -9.90 -1.52
C PHE A 88 -4.83 -11.41 -1.26
N MET A 89 -4.93 -11.80 0.01
CA MET A 89 -5.09 -13.20 0.44
C MET A 89 -6.48 -13.78 0.19
N ASP A 90 -7.50 -12.91 0.08
CA ASP A 90 -8.90 -13.28 -0.10
C ASP A 90 -9.53 -12.45 -1.22
N ALA A 91 -8.84 -12.39 -2.37
CA ALA A 91 -9.13 -11.47 -3.47
C ALA A 91 -10.57 -11.61 -3.99
N GLU A 92 -11.08 -12.85 -4.05
CA GLU A 92 -12.43 -13.16 -4.50
C GLU A 92 -13.51 -12.52 -3.61
N LYS A 93 -13.32 -12.54 -2.27
CA LYS A 93 -14.23 -11.87 -1.32
C LYS A 93 -14.36 -10.36 -1.57
N TYR A 94 -13.32 -9.75 -2.13
CA TYR A 94 -13.30 -8.33 -2.50
C TYR A 94 -13.61 -8.08 -3.98
N ASN A 95 -14.14 -9.09 -4.68
CA ASN A 95 -14.53 -9.09 -6.10
C ASN A 95 -13.39 -9.00 -7.12
N PHE A 96 -12.15 -9.32 -6.72
CA PHE A 96 -11.02 -9.44 -7.64
C PHE A 96 -10.88 -10.86 -8.17
N GLU A 97 -10.59 -10.97 -9.47
CA GLU A 97 -10.33 -12.24 -10.16
C GLU A 97 -8.84 -12.44 -10.43
N GLU A 98 -8.07 -11.34 -10.50
CA GLU A 98 -6.63 -11.35 -10.76
C GLU A 98 -5.88 -10.50 -9.73
N ASN A 99 -5.06 -11.18 -8.90
CA ASN A 99 -4.28 -10.54 -7.85
C ASN A 99 -2.77 -10.48 -8.15
N ARG A 100 -2.29 -11.12 -9.22
CA ARG A 100 -0.86 -11.23 -9.55
C ARG A 100 -0.47 -10.46 -10.80
N LYS A 101 -1.31 -10.42 -11.84
CA LYS A 101 -0.98 -9.75 -13.10
C LYS A 101 -1.41 -8.29 -13.10
N ALA A 102 -0.71 -7.47 -13.88
CA ALA A 102 -1.15 -6.11 -14.19
C ALA A 102 -2.30 -6.13 -15.20
N CYS A 103 -3.27 -5.21 -15.06
CA CYS A 103 -4.28 -5.03 -16.09
C CYS A 103 -3.68 -4.44 -17.38
N CYS A 104 -2.74 -3.50 -17.27
CA CYS A 104 -2.13 -2.79 -18.38
C CYS A 104 -0.61 -3.00 -18.42
N GLY A 105 -0.07 -3.46 -19.55
CA GLY A 105 1.38 -3.60 -19.70
C GLY A 105 1.82 -4.33 -20.95
N GLY A 106 3.13 -4.58 -21.05
CA GLY A 106 3.81 -5.09 -22.25
C GLY A 106 3.72 -6.60 -22.50
N GLY A 107 2.87 -7.34 -21.77
CA GLY A 107 2.70 -8.79 -21.91
C GLY A 107 3.58 -9.63 -20.98
N GLY A 108 3.76 -10.91 -21.31
CA GLY A 108 4.41 -11.90 -20.44
C GLY A 108 3.50 -12.39 -19.30
N ASP A 109 4.04 -13.25 -18.42
CA ASP A 109 3.25 -13.95 -17.40
C ASP A 109 2.56 -13.02 -16.40
N LEU A 110 3.18 -11.87 -16.10
CA LEU A 110 2.66 -10.86 -15.18
C LEU A 110 1.97 -9.69 -15.89
N ASN A 111 1.89 -9.72 -17.23
CA ASN A 111 1.54 -8.58 -18.07
C ASN A 111 2.34 -7.31 -17.73
N PHE A 112 3.64 -7.47 -17.44
CA PHE A 112 4.54 -6.39 -17.06
C PHE A 112 5.88 -6.56 -17.76
N ASP A 113 6.33 -5.49 -18.40
CA ASP A 113 7.64 -5.39 -19.07
C ASP A 113 8.20 -3.99 -18.78
N LYS A 114 9.38 -3.93 -18.16
CA LYS A 114 10.04 -2.66 -17.78
C LYS A 114 10.40 -1.79 -19.00
N ASP A 115 10.55 -2.41 -20.17
CA ASP A 115 10.91 -1.73 -21.42
C ASP A 115 9.66 -1.36 -22.24
N LYS A 116 8.48 -1.86 -21.83
CA LYS A 116 7.16 -1.61 -22.45
C LYS A 116 6.09 -1.37 -21.38
N LEU A 117 6.18 -0.21 -20.73
CA LEU A 117 5.26 0.19 -19.67
C LEU A 117 3.85 0.47 -20.20
N CYS A 118 2.85 0.44 -19.32
CA CYS A 118 1.49 0.84 -19.66
C CYS A 118 1.46 2.23 -20.34
N GLY A 119 0.66 2.35 -21.41
CA GLY A 119 0.57 3.57 -22.21
C GLY A 119 1.65 3.73 -23.30
N THR A 120 2.60 2.79 -23.40
CA THR A 120 3.58 2.76 -24.50
C THR A 120 3.12 1.89 -25.67
N SER A 121 3.76 2.04 -26.83
CA SER A 121 3.47 1.19 -28.00
C SER A 121 3.76 -0.27 -27.70
N GLY A 122 2.79 -1.14 -27.98
CA GLY A 122 2.88 -2.58 -27.70
C GLY A 122 2.38 -2.99 -26.31
N ALA A 123 1.99 -2.03 -25.45
CA ALA A 123 1.24 -2.35 -24.24
C ALA A 123 -0.23 -2.68 -24.57
N SER A 124 -0.81 -3.58 -23.79
CA SER A 124 -2.22 -3.95 -23.87
C SER A 124 -2.91 -3.71 -22.54
N THR A 125 -4.24 -3.61 -22.54
CA THR A 125 -5.06 -3.41 -21.34
C THR A 125 -6.08 -4.54 -21.22
N CYS A 126 -6.32 -5.00 -20.00
CA CYS A 126 -7.31 -6.01 -19.68
C CYS A 126 -8.74 -5.47 -19.95
N PRO A 127 -9.73 -6.35 -20.20
CA PRO A 127 -11.09 -5.92 -20.52
C PRO A 127 -11.85 -5.32 -19.34
N ASN A 128 -11.49 -5.67 -18.09
CA ASN A 128 -12.15 -5.16 -16.90
C ASN A 128 -11.14 -4.84 -15.77
N PRO A 129 -10.73 -3.58 -15.61
CA PRO A 129 -9.76 -3.19 -14.59
C PRO A 129 -10.27 -3.32 -13.14
N ASP A 130 -11.59 -3.39 -12.93
CA ASP A 130 -12.17 -3.55 -11.59
C ASP A 130 -11.96 -4.95 -11.01
N LYS A 131 -11.56 -5.91 -11.86
CA LYS A 131 -11.27 -7.29 -11.47
C LYS A 131 -9.79 -7.55 -11.15
N TYR A 132 -8.95 -6.54 -11.29
CA TYR A 132 -7.51 -6.63 -11.10
C TYR A 132 -7.07 -5.84 -9.86
N ILE A 133 -6.14 -6.39 -9.08
CA ILE A 133 -5.50 -5.65 -7.98
C ILE A 133 -4.51 -4.60 -8.52
N SER A 134 -3.70 -4.97 -9.53
CA SER A 134 -2.68 -4.09 -10.11
C SER A 134 -3.15 -3.46 -11.42
N TRP A 135 -2.92 -2.15 -11.56
CA TRP A 135 -3.18 -1.45 -12.82
C TRP A 135 -2.06 -1.71 -13.82
N ASP A 136 -0.82 -1.31 -13.52
CA ASP A 136 0.29 -1.29 -14.48
C ASP A 136 1.53 -2.08 -14.04
N GLY A 137 1.40 -2.83 -12.94
CA GLY A 137 2.50 -3.58 -12.34
C GLY A 137 3.32 -2.82 -11.30
N ILE A 138 3.09 -1.51 -11.15
CA ILE A 138 3.70 -0.64 -10.14
C ILE A 138 2.61 -0.04 -9.24
N HIS A 139 1.48 0.33 -9.84
CA HIS A 139 0.34 0.97 -9.19
C HIS A 139 -0.84 0.01 -9.05
N LEU A 140 -1.71 0.33 -8.09
CA LEU A 140 -2.95 -0.41 -7.83
C LEU A 140 -4.07 0.10 -8.72
N SER A 141 -5.03 -0.78 -9.04
CA SER A 141 -6.25 -0.39 -9.76
C SER A 141 -7.12 0.57 -8.93
N GLY A 142 -8.05 1.25 -9.60
CA GLY A 142 -9.06 2.07 -8.91
C GLY A 142 -9.88 1.24 -7.92
N ALA A 143 -10.29 0.03 -8.30
CA ALA A 143 -11.02 -0.89 -7.45
C ALA A 143 -10.23 -1.29 -6.20
N MET A 144 -8.94 -1.62 -6.34
CA MET A 144 -8.09 -1.94 -5.19
C MET A 144 -7.92 -0.74 -4.25
N ASN A 145 -7.66 0.45 -4.79
CA ASN A 145 -7.58 1.67 -3.98
C ASN A 145 -8.88 1.95 -3.21
N LYS A 146 -10.05 1.70 -3.82
CA LYS A 146 -11.35 1.85 -3.16
C LYS A 146 -11.51 0.90 -1.97
N GLN A 147 -11.15 -0.38 -2.12
CA GLN A 147 -11.23 -1.36 -1.04
C GLN A 147 -10.26 -1.03 0.10
N LEU A 148 -9.04 -0.61 -0.23
CA LEU A 148 -8.05 -0.17 0.75
C LEU A 148 -8.51 1.07 1.53
N ALA A 149 -9.11 2.04 0.84
CA ALA A 149 -9.66 3.22 1.49
C ALA A 149 -10.77 2.85 2.47
N ASP A 150 -11.67 1.93 2.10
CA ASP A 150 -12.72 1.46 3.01
C ASP A 150 -12.14 0.80 4.26
N LEU A 151 -11.19 -0.13 4.10
CA LEU A 151 -10.53 -0.77 5.25
C LEU A 151 -9.81 0.24 6.15
N LEU A 152 -9.12 1.23 5.57
CA LEU A 152 -8.36 2.21 6.35
C LEU A 152 -9.25 3.23 7.07
N LEU A 153 -10.34 3.68 6.44
CA LEU A 153 -11.19 4.75 6.96
C LEU A 153 -12.31 4.23 7.87
N ASN A 154 -12.85 3.05 7.58
CA ASN A 154 -14.06 2.53 8.21
C ASN A 154 -13.84 1.27 9.07
N GLN A 155 -12.62 0.70 9.08
CA GLN A 155 -12.31 -0.53 9.81
C GLN A 155 -11.02 -0.39 10.66
N ASP A 156 -10.68 -1.45 11.40
CA ASP A 156 -9.56 -1.46 12.36
C ASP A 156 -8.18 -1.71 11.70
N TYR A 157 -7.83 -0.83 10.75
CA TYR A 157 -6.52 -0.81 10.07
C TYR A 157 -5.70 0.46 10.35
N CYS A 158 -6.23 1.34 11.19
CA CYS A 158 -5.52 2.52 11.68
C CYS A 158 -5.28 2.40 13.18
N GLU A 159 -4.13 2.91 13.64
CA GLU A 159 -3.83 3.02 15.07
C GLU A 159 -3.43 4.46 15.42
N PRO A 160 -4.14 5.17 16.31
CA PRO A 160 -5.50 4.83 16.75
C PRO A 160 -6.50 4.77 15.57
N PRO A 161 -7.72 4.23 15.75
CA PRO A 161 -8.72 4.14 14.69
C PRO A 161 -8.97 5.49 13.99
N PHE A 162 -9.21 5.46 12.68
CA PHE A 162 -9.38 6.69 11.90
C PHE A 162 -10.56 7.54 12.40
N SER A 163 -11.61 6.91 12.94
CA SER A 163 -12.77 7.57 13.53
C SER A 163 -12.43 8.52 14.68
N GLU A 164 -11.30 8.33 15.37
CA GLU A 164 -10.81 9.28 16.40
C GLU A 164 -10.42 10.64 15.82
N LEU A 165 -10.01 10.70 14.54
CA LEU A 165 -9.75 11.98 13.87
C LEU A 165 -11.04 12.74 13.58
N ILE A 166 -12.14 12.01 13.30
CA ILE A 166 -13.44 12.60 12.99
C ILE A 166 -14.09 13.14 14.27
N SER A 167 -14.05 12.36 15.36
CA SER A 167 -14.71 12.72 16.63
C SER A 167 -14.07 13.91 17.35
N LYS A 168 -12.78 14.18 17.10
CA LYS A 168 -12.09 15.37 17.64
C LYS A 168 -12.31 16.64 16.83
N LYS A 169 -12.69 16.55 15.55
CA LYS A 169 -13.04 17.73 14.72
C LYS A 169 -14.42 18.29 15.02
N SER A 170 -15.30 17.50 15.62
CA SER A 170 -16.68 17.90 15.97
C SER A 170 -16.82 18.52 17.36
N ARG A 171 -15.70 18.74 18.07
CA ARG A 171 -15.61 19.48 19.33
C ARG A 171 -14.81 20.76 19.10
#